data_AF-A0A967SDD0-F1
#
_entry.id   AF-A0A967SDD0-F1
#
_cell.length_a   1.000
_cell.length_b   1.000
_cell.length_c   1.000
_cell.angle_alpha   90.00
_cell.angle_beta   90.00
_cell.angle_gamma   90.00
#
_symmetry.space_group_name_H-M   'P 1'
#
loop_
_entity.id
_entity.type
_entity.pdbx_description
1 polymer ?
#
loop_
_entity_poly.entity_id
_entity_poly.type
_entity_poly.pdbx_seq_one_letter_code
_entity_poly.pdbx_strand_id
1 'polypeptide(L)'
;ASAAGASSAPVPLLVTISDSWLVSNFEEVIEFLRYVAPAEELEGLARGTLEERRARWDAFWAERDPIPATPVNEFREEFFERIRVATQQFAEPGLPGWRTDRGEVYIVLGPPTRFMERPSARRAGRPGEPEAQEWVYERVPNVGPLRLIFLDATGFGAFRLSPSSEAAFRAVAERLRRRGARR
;
A
#
# COMPACT_ATOMS: atom_id res chain seq x y z
N ALA A 1 -41.45 8.84 20.99
CA ALA A 1 -40.11 9.46 20.94
C ALA A 1 -39.18 8.52 20.18
N SER A 2 -38.87 8.87 18.93
CA SER A 2 -37.85 8.19 18.13
C SER A 2 -36.47 8.63 18.59
N ALA A 3 -35.53 7.68 18.66
CA ALA A 3 -34.13 7.93 18.35
C ALA A 3 -33.49 6.61 17.93
N ALA A 4 -33.53 6.36 16.63
CA ALA A 4 -32.59 5.48 15.96
C ALA A 4 -31.19 6.13 16.05
N GLY A 5 -30.18 5.31 16.33
CA GLY A 5 -28.78 5.73 16.37
C GLY A 5 -27.89 4.50 16.30
N ALA A 6 -28.07 3.68 15.26
CA ALA A 6 -27.12 2.63 14.94
C ALA A 6 -25.82 3.32 14.50
N SER A 7 -24.83 3.35 15.40
CA SER A 7 -23.48 3.81 15.12
C SER A 7 -22.86 2.89 14.06
N SER A 8 -22.45 3.48 12.94
CA SER A 8 -21.76 2.79 11.85
C SER A 8 -20.35 2.40 12.30
N ALA A 9 -20.17 1.16 12.73
CA ALA A 9 -18.84 0.58 12.87
C ALA A 9 -18.22 0.35 11.47
N PRO A 10 -16.93 0.63 11.27
CA PRO A 10 -16.26 0.31 10.01
C PRO A 10 -16.22 -1.21 9.86
N VAL A 11 -16.86 -1.71 8.81
CA VAL A 11 -16.96 -3.14 8.51
C VAL A 11 -15.55 -3.66 8.16
N PRO A 12 -15.08 -4.78 8.74
CA PRO A 12 -13.76 -5.30 8.45
C PRO A 12 -13.71 -5.83 7.01
N LEU A 13 -12.94 -5.14 6.17
CA LEU A 13 -12.65 -5.42 4.75
C LEU A 13 -12.18 -6.87 4.45
N LEU A 14 -11.89 -7.70 5.44
CA LEU A 14 -11.18 -8.97 5.24
C LEU A 14 -12.07 -10.21 5.03
N VAL A 15 -13.37 -10.18 5.33
CA VAL A 15 -14.14 -11.44 5.29
C VAL A 15 -14.71 -11.76 3.90
N THR A 16 -14.69 -10.85 2.93
CA THR A 16 -15.37 -11.06 1.63
C THR A 16 -14.74 -10.33 0.44
N ILE A 17 -13.48 -10.58 0.08
CA ILE A 17 -13.07 -10.30 -1.31
C ILE A 17 -13.61 -11.46 -2.18
N SER A 18 -14.94 -11.56 -2.26
CA SER A 18 -15.57 -12.29 -3.36
C SER A 18 -15.44 -11.43 -4.62
N ASP A 19 -15.47 -12.03 -5.80
CA ASP A 19 -15.52 -11.30 -7.08
C ASP A 19 -16.60 -10.19 -7.07
N SER A 20 -17.67 -10.39 -6.30
CA SER A 20 -18.73 -9.40 -6.09
C SER A 20 -18.28 -8.13 -5.37
N TRP A 21 -17.38 -8.20 -4.39
CA TRP A 21 -16.88 -7.00 -3.68
C TRP A 21 -15.95 -6.16 -4.56
N LEU A 22 -15.10 -6.82 -5.36
CA LEU A 22 -14.23 -6.16 -6.32
C LEU A 22 -15.03 -5.43 -7.40
N VAL A 23 -16.14 -6.01 -7.85
CA VAL A 23 -17.05 -5.37 -8.82
C VAL A 23 -17.77 -4.18 -8.21
N SER A 24 -18.20 -4.25 -6.94
CA SER A 24 -18.92 -3.15 -6.28
C SER A 24 -18.03 -1.99 -5.81
N ASN A 25 -16.72 -2.21 -5.66
CA ASN A 25 -15.76 -1.20 -5.18
C ASN A 25 -14.62 -0.99 -6.19
N PHE A 26 -14.90 -1.18 -7.47
CA PHE A 26 -13.89 -1.16 -8.52
C PHE A 26 -13.05 0.12 -8.50
N GLU A 27 -13.66 1.27 -8.24
CA GLU A 27 -12.98 2.56 -8.16
C GLU A 27 -11.94 2.60 -7.02
N GLU A 28 -12.25 2.05 -5.85
CA GLU A 28 -11.30 1.94 -4.74
C GLU A 28 -10.18 0.93 -5.05
N VAL A 29 -10.53 -0.16 -5.72
CA VAL A 29 -9.55 -1.16 -6.15
C VAL A 29 -8.55 -0.56 -7.15
N ILE A 30 -9.02 0.26 -8.10
CA ILE A 30 -8.14 1.01 -9.01
C ILE A 30 -7.21 1.95 -8.24
N GLU A 31 -7.71 2.59 -7.17
CA GLU A 31 -6.88 3.42 -6.28
C GLU A 31 -5.77 2.62 -5.59
N PHE A 32 -5.99 1.35 -5.24
CA PHE A 32 -4.93 0.50 -4.71
C PHE A 32 -3.88 0.19 -5.79
N LEU A 33 -4.33 -0.10 -7.01
CA LEU A 33 -3.44 -0.53 -8.10
C LEU A 33 -2.41 0.52 -8.50
N ARG A 34 -2.60 1.79 -8.12
CA ARG A 34 -1.59 2.87 -8.28
C ARG A 34 -0.22 2.54 -7.72
N TYR A 35 -0.14 1.63 -6.74
CA TYR A 35 1.13 1.26 -6.14
C TYR A 35 1.94 0.31 -7.02
N VAL A 36 1.28 -0.44 -7.90
CA VAL A 36 1.88 -1.51 -8.71
C VAL A 36 1.76 -1.31 -10.22
N ALA A 37 0.94 -0.37 -10.68
CA ALA A 37 0.73 -0.07 -12.09
C ALA A 37 0.89 1.43 -12.39
N PRO A 38 1.39 1.79 -13.59
CA PRO A 38 1.45 3.17 -14.07
C PRO A 38 0.05 3.74 -14.36
N ALA A 39 -0.07 5.07 -14.32
CA ALA A 39 -1.36 5.76 -14.44
C ALA A 39 -2.09 5.45 -15.75
N GLU A 40 -1.36 5.34 -16.87
CA GLU A 40 -1.92 5.07 -18.18
C GLU A 40 -2.61 3.69 -18.25
N GLU A 41 -2.04 2.71 -17.55
CA GLU A 41 -2.61 1.35 -17.45
C GLU A 41 -3.89 1.36 -16.61
N LEU A 42 -3.90 2.07 -15.47
CA LEU A 42 -5.08 2.23 -14.62
C LEU A 42 -6.23 2.94 -15.33
N GLU A 43 -5.93 3.98 -16.09
CA GLU A 43 -6.92 4.66 -16.93
C GLU A 43 -7.49 3.70 -17.99
N GLY A 44 -6.67 2.77 -18.51
CA GLY A 44 -7.13 1.73 -19.42
C GLY A 44 -8.09 0.73 -18.75
N LEU A 45 -7.80 0.35 -17.50
CA LEU A 45 -8.66 -0.53 -16.69
C LEU A 45 -10.01 0.11 -16.36
N ALA A 46 -10.06 1.43 -16.14
CA ALA A 46 -11.29 2.12 -15.76
C ALA A 46 -12.21 2.48 -16.95
N ARG A 47 -11.69 2.52 -18.18
CA ARG A 47 -12.43 2.97 -19.37
C ARG A 47 -13.24 1.85 -20.04
N GLY A 48 -14.30 2.22 -20.77
CA GLY A 48 -15.06 1.31 -21.62
C GLY A 48 -16.28 0.67 -20.94
N THR A 49 -16.88 -0.31 -21.62
CA THR A 49 -18.02 -1.08 -21.12
C THR A 49 -17.62 -2.02 -19.98
N LEU A 50 -18.60 -2.55 -19.23
CA LEU A 50 -18.32 -3.51 -18.15
C LEU A 50 -17.57 -4.76 -18.65
N GLU A 51 -17.92 -5.26 -19.83
CA GLU A 51 -17.29 -6.43 -20.44
C GLU A 51 -15.83 -6.13 -20.83
N GLU A 52 -15.57 -4.98 -21.43
CA GLU A 52 -14.21 -4.54 -21.77
C GLU A 52 -13.34 -4.35 -20.51
N ARG A 53 -13.89 -3.72 -19.46
CA ARG A 53 -13.21 -3.54 -18.18
C ARG A 53 -12.87 -4.88 -17.55
N ARG A 54 -13.80 -5.84 -17.57
CA ARG A 54 -13.57 -7.21 -17.07
C ARG A 54 -12.47 -7.92 -17.86
N ALA A 55 -12.49 -7.86 -19.18
CA ALA A 55 -11.46 -8.47 -20.01
C ALA A 55 -10.05 -7.90 -19.72
N ARG A 56 -9.94 -6.56 -19.56
CA ARG A 56 -8.65 -5.94 -19.19
C ARG A 56 -8.23 -6.25 -17.76
N TRP A 57 -9.19 -6.36 -16.84
CA TRP A 57 -8.93 -6.79 -15.47
C TRP A 57 -8.34 -8.19 -15.41
N ASP A 58 -8.93 -9.14 -16.13
CA ASP A 58 -8.45 -10.52 -16.19
C ASP A 58 -7.05 -10.59 -16.83
N ALA A 59 -6.83 -9.85 -17.93
CA ALA A 59 -5.52 -9.74 -18.57
C ALA A 59 -4.45 -9.13 -17.64
N PHE A 60 -4.78 -8.05 -16.93
CA PHE A 60 -3.87 -7.36 -16.02
C PHE A 60 -3.29 -8.29 -14.96
N TRP A 61 -4.13 -9.15 -14.38
CA TRP A 61 -3.67 -10.13 -13.40
C TRP A 61 -2.93 -11.27 -14.06
N ALA A 62 -3.44 -11.82 -15.16
CA ALA A 62 -2.79 -12.92 -15.87
C ALA A 62 -1.34 -12.59 -16.29
N GLU A 63 -1.08 -11.37 -16.77
CA GLU A 63 0.28 -10.90 -17.13
C GLU A 63 1.23 -10.82 -15.92
N ARG A 64 0.68 -10.66 -14.71
CA ARG A 64 1.44 -10.52 -13.47
C ARG A 64 1.46 -11.79 -12.63
N ASP A 65 0.94 -12.90 -13.15
CA ASP A 65 0.97 -14.20 -12.49
C ASP A 65 2.39 -14.78 -12.51
N PRO A 66 3.07 -14.90 -11.36
CA PRO A 66 4.42 -15.47 -11.32
C PRO A 66 4.42 -16.98 -11.56
N ILE A 67 3.33 -17.68 -11.28
CA ILE A 67 3.23 -19.14 -11.36
C ILE A 67 1.90 -19.55 -12.03
N PRO A 68 1.76 -19.39 -13.37
CA PRO A 68 0.49 -19.69 -14.07
C PRO A 68 0.03 -21.15 -14.02
N ALA A 69 0.86 -22.04 -13.46
CA ALA A 69 0.54 -23.44 -13.25
C ALA A 69 -0.34 -23.68 -12.00
N THR A 70 -0.44 -22.70 -11.10
CA THR A 70 -1.35 -22.76 -9.95
C THR A 70 -2.70 -22.16 -10.34
N PRO A 71 -3.80 -22.56 -9.67
CA PRO A 71 -5.11 -21.98 -9.92
C PRO A 71 -5.27 -20.56 -9.34
N VAL A 72 -4.27 -20.06 -8.61
CA VAL A 72 -4.31 -18.78 -7.89
C VAL A 72 -3.18 -17.89 -8.36
N ASN A 73 -3.45 -16.60 -8.51
CA ASN A 73 -2.41 -15.64 -8.84
C ASN A 73 -1.73 -15.17 -7.53
N GLU A 74 -0.51 -15.63 -7.26
CA GLU A 74 0.16 -15.35 -5.98
C GLU A 74 0.48 -13.87 -5.82
N PHE A 75 0.79 -13.16 -6.91
CA PHE A 75 1.03 -11.72 -6.87
C PHE A 75 -0.22 -10.95 -6.44
N ARG A 76 -1.39 -11.34 -6.97
CA ARG A 76 -2.68 -10.75 -6.60
C ARG A 76 -2.99 -10.98 -5.13
N GLU A 77 -2.84 -12.20 -4.64
CA GLU A 77 -3.08 -12.54 -3.23
C GLU A 77 -2.15 -11.76 -2.31
N GLU A 78 -0.86 -11.75 -2.60
CA GLU A 78 0.12 -11.00 -1.82
C GLU A 78 -0.17 -9.49 -1.83
N PHE A 79 -0.54 -8.93 -2.98
CA PHE A 79 -0.87 -7.51 -3.10
C PHE A 79 -2.04 -7.13 -2.20
N PHE A 80 -3.16 -7.86 -2.27
CA PHE A 80 -4.33 -7.57 -1.43
C PHE A 80 -4.07 -7.84 0.05
N GLU A 81 -3.25 -8.85 0.37
CA GLU A 81 -2.81 -9.08 1.75
C GLU A 81 -1.98 -7.89 2.28
N ARG A 82 -1.11 -7.31 1.47
CA ARG A 82 -0.35 -6.11 1.85
C ARG A 82 -1.25 -4.89 2.02
N ILE A 83 -2.25 -4.69 1.15
CA ILE A 83 -3.26 -3.62 1.31
C ILE A 83 -3.97 -3.75 2.65
N ARG A 84 -4.41 -4.97 2.98
CA ARG A 84 -5.08 -5.27 4.23
C ARG A 84 -4.21 -4.96 5.44
N VAL A 85 -2.97 -5.48 5.46
CA VAL A 85 -2.03 -5.23 6.56
C VAL A 85 -1.75 -3.73 6.67
N ALA A 86 -1.51 -3.04 5.55
CA ALA A 86 -1.24 -1.61 5.56
C ALA A 86 -2.40 -0.80 6.14
N THR A 87 -3.63 -1.13 5.74
CA THR A 87 -4.86 -0.52 6.25
C THR A 87 -5.01 -0.69 7.75
N GLN A 88 -4.69 -1.89 8.27
CA GLN A 88 -4.84 -2.21 9.69
C GLN A 88 -3.73 -1.63 10.57
N GLN A 89 -2.47 -1.67 10.09
CA GLN A 89 -1.30 -1.37 10.91
C GLN A 89 -0.88 0.10 10.84
N PHE A 90 -1.15 0.79 9.75
CA PHE A 90 -0.60 2.13 9.50
C PHE A 90 -1.66 3.22 9.39
N ALA A 91 -2.87 2.99 9.89
CA ALA A 91 -3.91 4.01 9.93
C ALA A 91 -3.50 5.19 10.81
N GLU A 92 -3.81 6.40 10.34
CA GLU A 92 -3.56 7.65 11.04
C GLU A 92 -4.88 8.43 11.19
N PRO A 93 -4.99 9.38 12.14
CA PRO A 93 -6.18 10.20 12.28
C PRO A 93 -6.56 10.89 10.96
N GLY A 94 -7.72 10.52 10.41
CA GLY A 94 -8.24 11.09 9.15
C GLY A 94 -7.58 10.56 7.87
N LEU A 95 -6.68 9.58 7.94
CA LEU A 95 -6.01 9.01 6.77
C LEU A 95 -5.97 7.47 6.87
N PRO A 96 -6.61 6.72 5.94
CA PRO A 96 -6.59 5.26 5.98
C PRO A 96 -5.17 4.74 5.79
N GLY A 97 -4.87 3.61 6.42
CA GLY A 97 -3.49 3.12 6.53
C GLY A 97 -2.78 2.89 5.20
N TRP A 98 -3.50 2.40 4.18
CA TRP A 98 -2.95 2.20 2.84
C TRP A 98 -2.54 3.52 2.14
N ARG A 99 -3.06 4.67 2.57
CA ARG A 99 -2.70 6.01 2.06
C ARG A 99 -1.60 6.71 2.84
N THR A 100 -1.12 6.14 3.94
CA THR A 100 0.01 6.73 4.69
C THR A 100 1.34 6.35 4.04
N ASP A 101 2.39 7.12 4.31
CA ASP A 101 3.73 6.80 3.78
C ASP A 101 4.19 5.39 4.17
N ARG A 102 3.92 4.97 5.41
CA ARG A 102 4.24 3.62 5.89
C ARG A 102 3.43 2.56 5.16
N GLY A 103 2.13 2.80 4.96
CA GLY A 103 1.28 1.88 4.21
C GLY A 103 1.69 1.75 2.76
N GLU A 104 1.95 2.86 2.09
CA GLU A 104 2.41 2.86 0.71
C GLU A 104 3.73 2.08 0.56
N VAL A 105 4.71 2.33 1.45
CA VAL A 105 5.98 1.60 1.45
C VAL A 105 5.75 0.10 1.68
N TYR A 106 4.88 -0.28 2.61
CA TYR A 106 4.56 -1.67 2.90
C TYR A 106 3.87 -2.37 1.72
N ILE A 107 2.98 -1.69 1.01
CA ILE A 107 2.30 -2.24 -0.17
C ILE A 107 3.31 -2.51 -1.29
N VAL A 108 4.17 -1.54 -1.57
CA VAL A 108 5.15 -1.63 -2.68
C VAL A 108 6.27 -2.63 -2.37
N LEU A 109 6.84 -2.56 -1.17
CA LEU A 109 8.06 -3.30 -0.82
C LEU A 109 7.81 -4.53 0.07
N GLY A 110 6.63 -4.65 0.66
CA GLY A 110 6.35 -5.66 1.67
C GLY A 110 6.98 -5.31 3.02
N PRO A 111 7.03 -6.28 3.95
CA PRO A 111 7.62 -6.09 5.26
C PRO A 111 9.14 -5.80 5.14
N PRO A 112 9.68 -4.88 5.97
CA PRO A 112 11.11 -4.64 5.99
C PRO A 112 11.86 -5.84 6.56
N THR A 113 13.10 -6.05 6.10
CA THR A 113 14.01 -7.08 6.65
C THR A 113 14.37 -6.78 8.09
N ARG A 114 14.59 -5.50 8.42
CA ARG A 114 14.78 -5.03 9.80
C ARG A 114 13.97 -3.77 10.05
N PHE A 115 13.39 -3.71 11.24
CA PHE A 115 12.60 -2.59 11.73
C PHE A 115 13.21 -2.10 13.05
N MET A 116 13.39 -0.79 13.18
CA MET A 116 13.89 -0.18 14.41
C MET A 116 13.08 1.07 14.75
N GLU A 117 12.65 1.17 16.00
CA GLU A 117 12.04 2.39 16.54
C GLU A 117 13.10 3.23 17.24
N ARG A 118 13.07 4.53 16.99
CA ARG A 118 13.89 5.53 17.64
C ARG A 118 12.95 6.47 18.39
N PRO A 119 12.78 6.28 19.71
CA PRO A 119 11.86 7.10 20.48
C PRO A 119 12.30 8.56 20.47
N SER A 120 11.33 9.49 20.52
CA SER A 120 11.66 10.91 20.52
C SER A 120 12.43 11.33 21.76
N ALA A 121 13.45 12.17 21.59
CA ALA A 121 14.12 12.82 22.71
C ALA A 121 13.19 13.82 23.44
N ARG A 122 12.10 14.25 22.78
CA ARG A 122 11.01 15.05 23.39
C ARG A 122 10.31 14.31 24.53
N ARG A 123 10.11 12.99 24.42
CA ARG A 123 9.55 12.17 25.52
C ARG A 123 10.45 12.16 26.76
N ALA A 124 11.72 12.50 26.61
CA ALA A 124 12.68 12.65 27.70
C ALA A 124 12.85 14.12 28.17
N GLY A 125 11.97 15.04 27.76
CA GLY A 125 11.98 16.44 28.20
C GLY A 125 13.12 17.30 27.64
N ARG A 126 13.81 16.84 26.59
CA ARG A 126 14.92 17.55 25.94
C ARG A 126 14.46 18.14 24.60
N PRO A 127 14.98 19.30 24.16
CA PRO A 127 14.96 19.67 22.76
C PRO A 127 15.66 18.53 22.01
N GLY A 128 14.97 17.89 21.08
CA GLY A 128 15.57 16.76 20.39
C GLY A 128 14.71 16.20 19.29
N GLU A 129 15.32 15.22 18.61
CA GLU A 129 14.83 14.64 17.37
C GLU A 129 13.40 14.08 17.53
N PRO A 130 12.56 14.21 16.48
CA PRO A 130 11.25 13.60 16.45
C PRO A 130 11.37 12.08 16.61
N GLU A 131 10.26 11.44 16.97
CA GLU A 131 10.20 9.99 16.94
C GLU A 131 10.42 9.50 15.52
N ALA A 132 11.20 8.45 15.35
CA ALA A 132 11.52 7.91 14.04
C ALA A 132 11.37 6.40 13.98
N GLN A 133 11.01 5.90 12.80
CA GLN A 133 11.07 4.49 12.45
C GLN A 133 12.07 4.30 11.31
N GLU A 134 12.89 3.27 11.41
CA GLU A 134 13.86 2.91 10.41
C GLU A 134 13.54 1.53 9.85
N TRP A 135 13.27 1.49 8.55
CA TRP A 135 12.93 0.29 7.80
C TRP A 135 14.08 -0.04 6.85
N VAL A 136 14.65 -1.22 7.02
CA VAL A 136 15.79 -1.68 6.22
C VAL A 136 15.35 -2.87 5.36
N TYR A 137 15.54 -2.72 4.06
CA TYR A 137 15.39 -3.76 3.07
C TYR A 137 16.78 -4.16 2.59
N GLU A 138 17.24 -5.35 2.96
CA GLU A 138 18.60 -5.79 2.59
C GLU A 138 18.72 -6.11 1.10
N ARG A 139 17.60 -6.48 0.47
CA ARG A 139 17.53 -6.76 -0.95
C ARG A 139 16.17 -6.36 -1.50
N VAL A 140 16.14 -5.28 -2.28
CA VAL A 140 15.03 -4.97 -3.17
C VAL A 140 15.37 -5.52 -4.57
N PRO A 141 14.53 -6.39 -5.16
CA PRO A 141 14.82 -7.02 -6.44
C PRO A 141 15.22 -6.03 -7.53
N ASN A 142 16.40 -6.23 -8.13
CA ASN A 142 16.95 -5.39 -9.21
C ASN A 142 17.23 -3.92 -8.84
N VAL A 143 17.24 -3.61 -7.55
CA VAL A 143 17.54 -2.27 -7.01
C VAL A 143 18.76 -2.37 -6.08
N GLY A 144 18.76 -3.31 -5.15
CA GLY A 144 19.78 -3.43 -4.10
C GLY A 144 19.23 -3.10 -2.72
N PRO A 145 20.09 -2.84 -1.72
CA PRO A 145 19.65 -2.49 -0.37
C PRO A 145 18.99 -1.10 -0.34
N LEU A 146 17.99 -0.94 0.52
CA LEU A 146 17.28 0.31 0.74
C LEU A 146 17.04 0.53 2.23
N ARG A 147 17.24 1.76 2.69
CA ARG A 147 16.94 2.19 4.07
C ARG A 147 16.01 3.39 4.00
N LEU A 148 14.89 3.29 4.70
CA LEU A 148 13.88 4.34 4.77
C LEU A 148 13.70 4.77 6.22
N ILE A 149 13.67 6.08 6.42
CA ILE A 149 13.44 6.72 7.71
C ILE A 149 12.09 7.43 7.64
N PHE A 150 11.24 7.13 8.62
CA PHE A 150 9.98 7.81 8.84
C PHE A 150 10.09 8.65 10.11
N LEU A 151 9.56 9.86 10.10
CA LEU A 151 9.62 10.81 11.20
C LEU A 151 8.18 11.19 11.60
N ASP A 152 7.88 11.15 12.89
CA ASP A 152 6.69 11.78 13.45
C ASP A 152 7.07 13.14 14.05
N ALA A 153 6.98 14.18 13.20
CA ALA A 153 7.25 15.55 13.60
C ALA A 153 6.19 16.10 14.57
N THR A 154 4.98 15.51 14.56
CA THR A 154 3.81 16.00 15.29
C THR A 154 3.71 15.41 16.69
N GLY A 155 4.23 14.21 16.91
CA GLY A 155 4.06 13.44 18.14
C GLY A 155 2.70 12.74 18.27
N PHE A 156 1.88 12.73 17.20
CA PHE A 156 0.56 12.11 17.18
C PHE A 156 0.49 10.84 16.32
N GLY A 157 1.65 10.25 15.99
CA GLY A 157 1.76 9.01 15.21
C GLY A 157 1.62 9.21 13.70
N ALA A 158 1.68 10.45 13.21
CA ALA A 158 1.67 10.77 11.79
C ALA A 158 3.09 10.68 11.20
N PHE A 159 3.50 9.47 10.82
CA PHE A 159 4.85 9.20 10.34
C PHE A 159 4.97 9.55 8.85
N ARG A 160 5.93 10.40 8.51
CA ARG A 160 6.24 10.79 7.13
C ARG A 160 7.65 10.38 6.76
N LEU A 161 7.87 9.96 5.53
CA LEU A 161 9.20 9.70 5.01
C LEU A 161 10.06 10.95 5.17
N SER A 162 11.32 10.78 5.59
CA SER A 162 12.30 11.86 5.50
C SER A 162 12.48 12.24 4.02
N PRO A 163 12.86 13.49 3.69
CA PRO A 163 12.99 13.91 2.29
C PRO A 163 13.92 13.01 1.44
N SER A 164 15.02 12.55 2.04
CA SER A 164 15.93 11.59 1.39
C SER A 164 15.31 10.21 1.19
N SER A 165 14.56 9.72 2.17
CA SER A 165 13.87 8.43 2.10
C SER A 165 12.72 8.46 1.11
N GLU A 166 11.99 9.57 1.03
CA GLU A 166 10.95 9.77 0.04
C GLU A 166 11.54 9.73 -1.37
N ALA A 167 12.55 10.55 -1.66
CA ALA A 167 13.19 10.55 -2.98
C ALA A 167 13.71 9.15 -3.38
N ALA A 168 14.35 8.44 -2.45
CA ALA A 168 14.82 7.07 -2.67
C ALA A 168 13.66 6.11 -2.94
N PHE A 169 12.61 6.15 -2.11
CA PHE A 169 11.45 5.30 -2.28
C PHE A 169 10.72 5.55 -3.60
N ARG A 170 10.49 6.81 -3.98
CA ARG A 170 9.83 7.18 -5.24
C ARG A 170 10.59 6.63 -6.45
N ALA A 171 11.93 6.76 -6.46
CA ALA A 171 12.76 6.22 -7.52
C ALA A 171 12.68 4.68 -7.62
N VAL A 172 12.64 4.00 -6.47
CA VAL A 172 12.49 2.53 -6.40
C VAL A 172 11.11 2.09 -6.84
N ALA A 173 10.04 2.70 -6.32
CA ALA A 173 8.66 2.37 -6.65
C ALA A 173 8.40 2.51 -8.15
N GLU A 174 8.87 3.61 -8.75
CA GLU A 174 8.75 3.84 -10.19
C GLU A 174 9.43 2.75 -11.02
N ARG A 175 10.63 2.33 -10.61
CA ARG A 175 11.36 1.25 -11.28
C ARG A 175 10.64 -0.10 -11.18
N LEU A 176 10.01 -0.38 -10.04
CA LEU A 176 9.24 -1.60 -9.85
C LEU A 176 7.97 -1.60 -10.71
N ARG A 177 7.19 -0.51 -10.74
CA ARG A 177 5.98 -0.39 -11.57
C ARG A 177 6.26 -0.57 -13.06
N ARG A 178 7.29 0.09 -13.58
CA ARG A 178 7.67 -0.02 -15.00
C ARG A 178 8.07 -1.44 -15.41
N ARG A 179 8.60 -2.24 -14.49
CA ARG A 179 8.92 -3.65 -14.77
C ARG A 179 7.70 -4.55 -14.64
N GLY A 180 6.82 -4.27 -13.68
CA GLY A 180 5.54 -4.94 -13.56
C GLY A 180 4.71 -4.82 -14.83
N ALA A 181 4.77 -3.66 -15.49
CA ALA A 181 4.08 -3.40 -16.77
C ALA A 181 4.79 -3.95 -18.04
N ARG A 182 5.92 -4.66 -17.91
CA ARG A 182 6.75 -5.14 -19.05
C ARG A 182 7.00 -6.66 -19.03
N ARG A 183 6.27 -7.40 -18.20
CA ARG A 183 6.27 -8.86 -18.22
C ARG A 183 5.08 -9.35 -19.02
#